data_AF-A0ABD4ZXQ3-F1
#
_entry.id   AF-A0ABD4ZXQ3-F1
#
_cell.length_a   1.000
_cell.length_b   1.000
_cell.length_c   1.000
_cell.angle_alpha   90.00
_cell.angle_beta   90.00
_cell.angle_gamma   90.00
#
_symmetry.space_group_name_H-M   'P 1'
#
loop_
_entity.id
_entity.type
_entity.pdbx_description
1 polymer ?
#
loop_
_entity_poly.entity_id
_entity_poly.type
_entity_poly.pdbx_seq_one_letter_code
_entity_poly.pdbx_strand_id
1 'polypeptide(L)'
;MREITAIQLVKDLSILDTMDQLPTYYARFCLDDYLVEEVQEAIKKCNDIYPAYYFTHELVYGGFGHDLVVIDIKRKQAYDCIPKFHTYEELFEKLEKKYGIKTTAKFHCKPTERLTTKEFQQILAFYQSICVDSLFETDDNVT
;
A
#
# COMPACT_ATOMS: atom_id res chain seq x y z
N MET A 1 9.37 -7.35 28.90
CA MET A 1 9.59 -7.07 27.46
C MET A 1 9.99 -8.38 26.82
N ARG A 2 9.17 -8.87 25.89
CA ARG A 2 9.43 -10.10 25.14
C ARG A 2 10.55 -9.84 24.14
N GLU A 3 11.50 -10.75 24.02
CA GLU A 3 12.50 -10.68 22.94
C GLU A 3 11.94 -11.36 21.69
N ILE A 4 11.79 -10.62 20.60
CA ILE A 4 11.41 -11.15 19.29
C ILE A 4 12.65 -11.30 18.43
N THR A 5 12.82 -12.48 17.81
CA THR A 5 13.90 -12.68 16.84
C THR A 5 13.44 -12.35 15.43
N ALA A 6 14.38 -11.99 14.54
CA ALA A 6 14.09 -11.73 13.13
C ALA A 6 13.39 -12.92 12.44
N ILE A 7 13.83 -14.15 12.72
CA ILE A 7 13.23 -15.37 12.16
C ILE A 7 11.80 -15.55 12.68
N GLN A 8 11.57 -15.31 13.98
CA GLN A 8 10.23 -15.39 14.57
C GLN A 8 9.29 -14.36 13.94
N LEU A 9 9.74 -13.11 13.81
CA LEU A 9 8.94 -12.03 13.22
C LEU A 9 8.54 -12.34 11.77
N VAL A 10 9.50 -12.79 10.95
CA VAL A 10 9.25 -13.17 9.55
C VAL A 10 8.25 -14.32 9.44
N LYS A 11 8.34 -15.29 10.34
CA LYS A 11 7.45 -16.45 10.38
C LYS A 11 6.05 -16.08 10.85
N ASP A 12 5.93 -15.35 11.95
CA ASP A 12 4.64 -14.98 12.56
C ASP A 12 3.78 -14.18 11.58
N LEU A 13 4.42 -13.27 10.83
CA LEU A 13 3.75 -12.42 9.85
C LEU A 13 3.71 -13.04 8.43
N SER A 14 4.20 -14.28 8.25
CA SER A 14 4.26 -14.97 6.96
C SER A 14 4.83 -14.10 5.83
N ILE A 15 5.91 -13.38 6.12
CA ILE A 15 6.38 -12.27 5.27
C ILE A 15 6.81 -12.76 3.90
N LEU A 16 7.64 -13.81 3.84
CA LEU A 16 8.23 -14.28 2.58
C LEU A 16 7.15 -14.84 1.64
N ASP A 17 6.25 -15.66 2.17
CA ASP A 17 5.12 -16.21 1.40
C ASP A 17 4.22 -15.09 0.84
N THR A 18 3.97 -14.06 1.66
CA THR A 18 3.18 -12.90 1.23
C THR A 18 3.89 -12.12 0.11
N MET A 19 5.19 -11.84 0.27
CA MET A 19 5.97 -11.12 -0.73
C MET A 19 6.07 -11.87 -2.06
N ASP A 20 6.15 -13.20 -2.04
CA ASP A 20 6.22 -14.03 -3.24
C ASP A 20 4.94 -13.97 -4.08
N GLN A 21 3.78 -13.85 -3.43
CA GLN A 21 2.47 -13.82 -4.09
C GLN A 21 2.05 -12.44 -4.58
N LEU A 22 2.64 -11.36 -4.05
CA LEU A 22 2.22 -10.01 -4.39
C LEU A 22 2.71 -9.58 -5.78
N PRO A 23 1.85 -8.92 -6.59
CA PRO A 23 2.27 -8.36 -7.88
C PRO A 23 3.03 -7.03 -7.74
N THR A 24 3.21 -6.53 -6.52
CA THR A 24 3.86 -5.25 -6.19
C THR A 24 5.30 -5.48 -5.69
N TYR A 25 5.99 -4.38 -5.40
CA TYR A 25 7.35 -4.41 -4.85
C TYR A 25 7.40 -4.26 -3.33
N TYR A 26 6.27 -3.99 -2.66
CA TYR A 26 6.25 -3.81 -1.21
C TYR A 26 4.96 -4.34 -0.59
N ALA A 27 5.05 -4.68 0.70
CA ALA A 27 3.94 -5.04 1.56
C ALA A 27 4.04 -4.28 2.89
N ARG A 28 2.91 -4.19 3.59
CA ARG A 28 2.82 -3.69 4.96
C ARG A 28 2.21 -4.78 5.84
N PHE A 29 2.79 -4.98 7.01
CA PHE A 29 2.32 -5.93 8.02
C PHE A 29 2.06 -5.16 9.31
N CYS A 30 0.84 -5.26 9.81
CA CYS A 30 0.44 -4.66 11.06
C CYS A 30 1.27 -5.24 12.22
N LEU A 31 1.80 -4.38 13.08
CA LEU A 31 2.57 -4.75 14.27
C LEU A 31 1.80 -4.47 15.58
N ASP A 32 0.48 -4.31 15.53
CA ASP A 32 -0.31 -3.90 16.71
C ASP A 32 -0.25 -4.91 17.88
N ASP A 33 0.11 -6.17 17.60
CA ASP A 33 0.36 -7.21 18.61
C ASP A 33 1.74 -7.11 19.29
N TYR A 34 2.58 -6.17 18.87
CA TYR A 34 3.95 -6.00 19.34
C TYR A 34 4.19 -4.58 19.86
N LEU A 35 4.96 -4.45 20.93
CA LEU A 35 5.54 -3.16 21.28
C LEU A 35 6.68 -2.84 20.32
N VAL A 36 6.81 -1.58 19.91
CA VAL A 36 7.88 -1.13 19.00
C VAL A 36 9.27 -1.51 19.54
N GLU A 37 9.48 -1.36 20.85
CA GLU A 37 10.73 -1.70 21.52
C GLU A 37 11.08 -3.19 21.45
N GLU A 38 10.08 -4.07 21.29
CA GLU A 38 10.26 -5.52 21.22
C GLU A 38 10.73 -5.98 19.83
N VAL A 39 10.39 -5.22 18.78
CA VAL A 39 10.61 -5.62 17.38
C VAL A 39 11.67 -4.81 16.66
N GLN A 40 12.07 -3.63 17.14
CA GLN A 40 13.06 -2.79 16.47
C GLN A 40 14.38 -3.51 16.15
N GLU A 41 14.95 -4.24 17.11
CA GLU A 41 16.19 -5.00 16.88
C GLU A 41 15.97 -6.21 15.95
N ALA A 42 14.79 -6.83 15.99
CA ALA A 42 14.41 -7.89 15.07
C ALA A 42 14.36 -7.37 13.63
N ILE A 43 13.71 -6.22 13.41
CA ILE A 43 13.59 -5.57 12.09
C ILE A 43 14.96 -5.22 11.53
N LYS A 44 15.88 -4.69 12.36
CA LYS A 44 17.26 -4.43 11.93
C LYS A 44 17.94 -5.72 11.47
N LYS A 45 17.89 -6.77 12.28
CA LYS A 45 18.47 -8.09 11.95
C LYS A 45 17.85 -8.74 10.71
N CYS A 46 16.58 -8.46 10.39
CA CYS A 46 15.97 -8.94 9.15
C CYS A 46 16.73 -8.44 7.90
N ASN A 47 17.23 -7.19 7.91
CA ASN A 47 17.99 -6.65 6.80
C ASN A 47 19.33 -7.39 6.56
N ASP A 48 19.94 -7.93 7.62
CA ASP A 48 21.16 -8.74 7.50
C ASP A 48 20.87 -10.15 7.00
N ILE A 49 19.80 -10.78 7.49
CA ILE A 49 19.45 -12.18 7.20
C ILE A 49 18.78 -12.33 5.83
N TYR A 50 17.98 -11.34 5.41
CA TYR A 50 17.18 -11.39 4.20
C TYR A 50 17.53 -10.23 3.25
N PRO A 51 18.75 -10.19 2.69
CA PRO A 51 19.28 -9.04 1.94
C PRO A 51 18.58 -8.78 0.60
N ALA A 52 17.70 -9.68 0.16
CA ALA A 52 16.84 -9.43 -1.01
C ALA A 52 15.73 -8.39 -0.72
N TYR A 53 15.43 -8.18 0.56
CA TYR A 53 14.39 -7.27 1.02
C TYR A 53 14.96 -6.16 1.90
N TYR A 54 14.23 -5.06 1.99
CA TYR A 54 14.47 -3.99 2.95
C TYR A 54 13.30 -3.91 3.93
N PHE A 55 13.59 -3.99 5.21
CA PHE A 55 12.64 -3.97 6.31
C PHE A 55 12.74 -2.65 7.06
N THR A 56 11.61 -1.97 7.23
CA THR A 56 11.54 -0.72 7.98
C THR A 56 10.23 -0.58 8.74
N HIS A 57 10.24 0.19 9.82
CA HIS A 57 9.06 0.46 10.64
C HIS A 57 8.49 1.83 10.27
N GLU A 58 7.19 1.90 10.01
CA GLU A 58 6.46 3.14 9.76
C GLU A 58 5.34 3.34 10.80
N LEU A 59 5.19 4.58 11.26
CA LEU A 59 4.06 4.99 12.09
C LEU A 59 2.85 5.31 11.19
N VAL A 60 1.70 4.72 11.51
CA VAL A 60 0.47 4.99 10.78
C VAL A 60 -0.24 6.19 11.38
N TYR A 61 -0.40 7.26 10.59
CA TYR A 61 -1.11 8.46 11.01
C TYR A 61 -2.60 8.15 11.23
N GLY A 62 -3.09 8.32 12.46
CA GLY A 62 -4.52 8.25 12.80
C GLY A 62 -4.90 7.34 13.98
N GLY A 63 -4.00 6.55 14.56
CA GLY A 63 -4.42 5.61 15.60
C GLY A 63 -3.34 4.89 16.41
N PHE A 64 -2.13 5.47 16.56
CA PHE A 64 -0.98 4.84 17.24
C PHE A 64 -0.49 3.51 16.63
N GLY A 65 -1.09 3.02 15.54
CA GLY A 65 -0.66 1.80 14.87
C GLY A 65 0.72 1.91 14.24
N HIS A 66 1.37 0.75 14.12
CA HIS A 66 2.73 0.62 13.62
C HIS A 66 2.75 -0.46 12.53
N ASP A 67 3.36 -0.16 11.40
CA ASP A 67 3.51 -1.13 10.30
C ASP A 67 4.98 -1.53 10.15
N LEU A 68 5.21 -2.81 9.92
CA LEU A 68 6.41 -3.30 9.27
C LEU A 68 6.22 -3.17 7.76
N VAL A 69 7.04 -2.34 7.13
CA VAL A 69 7.12 -2.20 5.68
C VAL A 69 8.25 -3.05 5.15
N VAL A 70 7.94 -3.92 4.19
CA VAL A 70 8.90 -4.80 3.54
C VAL A 70 8.92 -4.50 2.06
N ILE A 71 10.11 -4.24 1.52
CA ILE A 71 10.34 -3.89 0.12
C ILE A 71 11.20 -4.96 -0.53
N ASP A 72 10.73 -5.57 -1.62
CA ASP A 72 11.58 -6.36 -2.52
C ASP A 72 12.45 -5.40 -3.34
N ILE A 73 13.76 -5.46 -3.10
CA ILE A 73 14.73 -4.51 -3.66
C ILE A 73 14.78 -4.62 -5.19
N LYS A 74 14.76 -5.85 -5.72
CA LYS A 74 14.86 -6.10 -7.16
C LYS A 74 13.60 -5.64 -7.88
N ARG A 75 12.43 -5.95 -7.34
CA ARG A 75 11.14 -5.49 -7.90
C ARG A 75 11.02 -3.98 -7.81
N LYS A 76 11.48 -3.36 -6.72
CA LYS A 76 11.50 -1.89 -6.59
C LYS A 76 12.40 -1.25 -7.64
N GLN A 77 13.60 -1.76 -7.86
CA GLN A 77 14.49 -1.26 -8.91
C GLN A 77 13.85 -1.34 -10.30
N ALA A 78 13.19 -2.47 -10.61
CA ALA A 78 12.47 -2.63 -11.88
C ALA A 78 11.31 -1.63 -12.00
N TYR A 79 10.55 -1.40 -10.92
CA TYR A 79 9.48 -0.41 -10.88
C TYR A 79 9.99 1.03 -11.03
N ASP A 80 11.12 1.36 -10.40
CA ASP A 80 11.71 2.69 -10.44
C ASP A 80 12.16 3.07 -11.87
N CYS A 81 12.57 2.08 -12.67
CA CYS A 81 12.90 2.26 -14.10
C CYS A 81 11.68 2.52 -15.00
N ILE A 82 10.45 2.28 -14.54
CA ILE A 82 9.25 2.56 -15.35
C ILE A 82 9.04 4.08 -15.41
N PRO A 83 8.90 4.67 -16.61
CA PRO A 83 8.60 6.09 -16.74
C PRO A 83 7.27 6.49 -16.08
N LYS A 84 7.30 7.58 -15.31
CA LYS A 84 6.15 8.08 -14.53
C LYS A 84 5.75 9.46 -15.06
N PHE A 85 4.73 9.50 -15.91
CA PHE A 85 4.34 10.71 -16.62
C PHE A 85 3.22 11.50 -15.94
N HIS A 86 2.50 10.88 -15.01
CA HIS A 86 1.34 11.49 -14.35
C HIS A 86 1.61 11.76 -12.88
N THR A 87 0.80 12.62 -12.27
CA THR A 87 0.80 12.83 -10.81
C THR A 87 -0.52 12.40 -10.19
N TYR A 88 -0.53 12.19 -8.87
CA TYR A 88 -1.78 12.01 -8.14
C TYR A 88 -2.69 13.25 -8.21
N GLU A 89 -2.12 14.46 -8.26
CA GLU A 89 -2.90 15.69 -8.49
C GLU A 89 -3.69 15.62 -9.81
N GLU A 90 -3.01 15.32 -10.92
CA GLU A 90 -3.66 15.16 -12.23
C GLU A 90 -4.76 14.08 -12.20
N LEU A 91 -4.52 13.00 -11.47
CA LEU A 91 -5.48 11.90 -11.32
C LEU A 91 -6.75 12.39 -10.62
N PHE A 92 -6.61 13.04 -9.47
CA PHE A 92 -7.75 13.53 -8.69
C PHE A 92 -8.47 14.67 -9.39
N GLU A 93 -7.76 15.58 -10.05
CA GLU A 93 -8.38 16.61 -10.89
C GLU A 93 -9.21 15.99 -12.01
N LYS A 94 -8.71 14.92 -12.66
CA LYS A 94 -9.43 14.23 -13.72
C LYS A 94 -10.66 13.49 -13.20
N LEU A 95 -10.57 12.85 -12.04
CA LEU A 95 -11.71 12.22 -11.36
C LEU A 95 -12.81 13.24 -11.09
N GLU A 96 -12.47 14.40 -10.52
CA GLU A 96 -13.46 15.42 -10.17
C GLU A 96 -14.01 16.15 -11.39
N LYS A 97 -13.15 16.71 -12.26
CA LYS A 97 -13.57 17.57 -13.37
C LYS A 97 -14.23 16.80 -14.50
N LYS A 98 -13.76 15.58 -14.81
CA LYS A 98 -14.27 14.81 -15.96
C LYS A 98 -15.36 13.81 -15.56
N TYR A 99 -15.25 13.20 -14.39
CA TYR A 99 -16.15 12.13 -13.97
C TYR A 99 -17.05 12.52 -12.79
N GLY A 100 -16.89 13.72 -12.20
CA GLY A 100 -17.68 14.15 -11.05
C GLY A 100 -17.36 13.40 -9.75
N ILE A 101 -16.30 12.60 -9.71
CA ILE A 101 -15.97 11.72 -8.58
C ILE A 101 -15.11 12.48 -7.57
N LYS A 102 -15.62 12.61 -6.34
CA LYS A 102 -14.88 13.17 -5.19
C LYS A 102 -14.50 12.05 -4.24
N THR A 103 -13.22 11.96 -3.89
CA THR A 103 -12.66 10.93 -2.99
C THR A 103 -11.83 11.55 -1.88
N THR A 104 -11.86 10.93 -0.70
CA THR A 104 -10.98 11.27 0.44
C THR A 104 -9.56 10.73 0.26
N ALA A 105 -9.33 9.82 -0.70
CA ALA A 105 -7.99 9.28 -0.99
C ALA A 105 -6.95 10.37 -1.27
N LYS A 106 -7.38 11.54 -1.77
CA LYS A 106 -6.49 12.70 -1.97
C LYS A 106 -5.78 13.18 -0.71
N PHE A 107 -6.31 12.90 0.48
CA PHE A 107 -5.69 13.25 1.76
C PHE A 107 -4.63 12.23 2.22
N HIS A 108 -4.58 11.06 1.58
CA HIS A 108 -3.65 9.98 1.91
C HIS A 108 -2.50 9.84 0.89
N CYS A 109 -2.55 10.61 -0.20
CA CYS A 109 -1.52 10.62 -1.24
C CYS A 109 -0.82 11.97 -1.28
N LYS A 110 0.47 11.97 -1.66
CA LYS A 110 1.18 13.22 -1.96
C LYS A 110 0.79 13.68 -3.37
N PRO A 111 0.24 14.89 -3.57
CA PRO A 111 -0.22 15.34 -4.88
C PRO A 111 0.87 15.29 -5.97
N THR A 112 2.12 15.56 -5.58
CA THR A 112 3.29 15.59 -6.48
C THR A 112 3.90 14.21 -6.75
N GLU A 113 3.44 13.16 -6.09
CA GLU A 113 3.93 11.81 -6.32
C GLU A 113 3.51 11.32 -7.70
N ARG A 114 4.46 10.70 -8.40
CA ARG A 114 4.32 10.37 -9.82
C ARG A 114 3.87 8.93 -10.02
N LEU A 115 2.98 8.75 -10.98
CA LEU A 115 2.37 7.49 -11.37
C LEU A 115 2.85 7.07 -12.76
N THR A 116 2.98 5.77 -12.97
CA THR A 116 3.08 5.22 -14.31
C THR A 116 1.75 5.40 -15.06
N THR A 117 1.78 5.40 -16.39
CA THR A 117 0.54 5.47 -17.19
C THR A 117 -0.39 4.30 -16.87
N LYS A 118 0.15 3.11 -16.59
CA LYS A 118 -0.66 1.94 -16.23
C LYS A 118 -1.41 2.16 -14.92
N GLU A 119 -0.74 2.58 -13.85
CA GLU A 119 -1.37 2.86 -12.56
C GLU A 119 -2.42 3.95 -12.66
N PHE A 120 -2.10 5.04 -13.37
CA PHE A 120 -3.04 6.13 -13.59
C PHE A 120 -4.35 5.64 -14.21
N GLN A 121 -4.27 4.81 -15.27
CA GLN A 121 -5.47 4.25 -15.91
C GLN A 121 -6.19 3.24 -15.02
N GLN A 122 -5.46 2.40 -14.28
CA GLN A 122 -6.05 1.43 -13.37
C GLN A 122 -6.84 2.10 -12.24
N ILE A 123 -6.30 3.17 -11.64
CA ILE A 123 -7.01 3.90 -10.58
C ILE A 123 -8.23 4.62 -11.14
N LEU A 124 -8.12 5.25 -12.33
CA LEU A 124 -9.29 5.82 -13.00
C LEU A 124 -10.39 4.78 -13.23
N ALA A 125 -10.03 3.62 -13.77
CA ALA A 125 -10.98 2.53 -14.05
C ALA A 125 -11.64 2.01 -12.77
N PHE A 126 -10.87 1.87 -11.68
CA PHE A 126 -11.39 1.48 -10.37
C PHE A 126 -12.48 2.46 -9.88
N TYR A 127 -12.18 3.76 -9.84
CA TYR A 127 -13.17 4.75 -9.39
C TYR A 127 -14.38 4.84 -10.29
N GLN A 128 -14.20 4.69 -11.61
CA GLN A 128 -15.31 4.61 -12.54
C GLN A 128 -16.19 3.38 -12.26
N SER A 129 -15.59 2.22 -11.99
CA SER A 129 -16.36 0.99 -11.70
C SER A 129 -17.23 1.09 -10.45
N ILE A 130 -16.81 1.88 -9.45
CA ILE A 130 -17.61 2.14 -8.23
C ILE A 130 -18.75 3.12 -8.53
N CYS A 131 -18.54 4.05 -9.47
CA CYS A 131 -19.47 5.13 -9.76
C CYS A 131 -20.59 4.73 -10.74
N VAL A 132 -20.59 3.50 -11.26
CA VAL A 132 -21.65 2.95 -12.11
C VAL A 132 -22.65 2.20 -11.23
N ASP A 133 -23.81 2.82 -11.02
CA ASP A 133 -25.13 2.22 -10.77
C ASP A 133 -25.40 1.35 -9.52
N SER A 134 -24.43 1.09 -8.63
CA SER A 134 -24.67 0.16 -7.49
C SER A 134 -25.35 0.73 -6.22
N LEU A 135 -25.81 1.99 -6.22
CA LEU A 135 -26.45 2.59 -5.03
C LEU A 135 -27.93 2.90 -5.19
N PHE A 136 -28.49 2.83 -6.40
CA PHE A 136 -29.91 3.09 -6.65
C PHE A 136 -30.45 2.26 -7.82
N GLU A 137 -30.44 0.93 -7.72
CA GLU A 137 -31.53 0.17 -8.33
C GLU A 137 -32.78 0.49 -7.48
N THR A 138 -33.52 1.51 -7.89
CA THR A 138 -34.86 1.74 -7.36
C THR A 138 -35.71 0.54 -7.77
N ASP A 139 -36.11 -0.25 -6.78
CA ASP A 139 -37.14 -1.30 -6.84
C ASP A 139 -38.51 -0.67 -7.18
N ASP A 140 -38.62 -0.03 -8.35
CA ASP A 140 -39.88 0.49 -8.89
C ASP A 140 -40.43 -0.55 -9.85
N ASN A 141 -40.88 -1.70 -9.33
CA ASN A 141 -41.88 -2.56 -9.96
C ASN A 141 -42.44 -3.59 -8.97
N VAL A 142 -43.30 -3.12 -8.06
CA VAL A 142 -44.40 -3.96 -7.55
C VAL A 142 -45.69 -3.22 -7.88
N THR A 143 -46.28 -3.59 -9.01
CA THR A 143 -47.65 -3.25 -9.39
C THR A 143 -48.62 -4.22 -8.76
#